data_AF-A0A6B2FPP0-F1
#
_entry.id   AF-A0A6B2FPP0-F1
#
_cell.length_a   1.000
_cell.length_b   1.000
_cell.length_c   1.000
_cell.angle_alpha   90.00
_cell.angle_beta   90.00
_cell.angle_gamma   90.00
#
_symmetry.space_group_name_H-M   'P 1'
#
loop_
_entity.id
_entity.type
_entity.pdbx_description
1 polymer ?
#
loop_
_entity_poly.entity_id
_entity_poly.type
_entity_poly.pdbx_seq_one_letter_code
_entity_poly.pdbx_strand_id
1 'polypeptide(L)'
;MLEGLPDIFHEARLDCGRTQLPDGKTGMSVRHQFRLTSTSEFERFLPADDLYPVQCVEQVLKDKNWHKASLVFNADKASFSWE
;
A
#
# COMPACT_ATOMS: atom_id res chain seq x y z
N MET A 1 -4.24 13.16 6.04
CA MET A 1 -4.27 13.27 4.57
C MET A 1 -3.07 12.52 4.07
N LEU A 2 -3.25 11.49 3.23
CA LEU A 2 -2.10 10.85 2.58
C LEU A 2 -1.58 11.84 1.55
N GLU A 3 -0.32 12.24 1.69
CA GLU A 3 0.28 13.20 0.79
C GLU A 3 0.24 12.65 -0.65
N GLY A 4 -0.12 13.50 -1.61
CA GLY A 4 -0.24 13.11 -3.02
C GLY A 4 -1.50 12.32 -3.41
N LEU A 5 -2.43 12.04 -2.48
CA LEU A 5 -3.76 11.51 -2.79
C LEU A 5 -4.74 12.67 -3.06
N PRO A 6 -5.44 12.71 -4.21
CA PRO A 6 -6.49 13.70 -4.43
C PRO A 6 -7.60 13.63 -3.38
N ASP A 7 -8.23 14.76 -3.06
CA ASP A 7 -9.36 14.80 -2.12
C ASP A 7 -10.58 13.99 -2.60
N ILE A 8 -10.74 13.88 -3.92
CA ILE A 8 -11.81 13.12 -4.57
C ILE A 8 -11.17 12.03 -5.43
N PHE A 9 -11.40 10.79 -5.03
CA PHE A 9 -10.97 9.59 -5.74
C PHE A 9 -12.00 8.49 -5.56
N HIS A 10 -12.04 7.54 -6.49
CA HIS A 10 -12.96 6.41 -6.42
C HIS A 10 -12.42 5.30 -5.51
N GLU A 11 -11.13 4.99 -5.66
CA GLU A 11 -10.45 3.95 -4.89
C GLU A 11 -8.96 4.24 -4.83
N ALA A 12 -8.38 3.98 -3.67
CA ALA A 12 -6.96 4.02 -3.41
C ALA A 12 -6.49 2.66 -2.89
N ARG A 13 -5.24 2.32 -3.19
CA ARG A 13 -4.60 1.07 -2.84
C ARG A 13 -3.17 1.32 -2.40
N LEU A 14 -2.78 0.65 -1.33
CA LEU A 14 -1.43 0.58 -0.81
C LEU A 14 -0.97 -0.86 -0.85
N ASP A 15 -0.02 -1.16 -1.73
CA ASP A 15 0.57 -2.49 -1.86
C ASP A 15 1.95 -2.52 -1.24
N CYS A 16 2.16 -3.47 -0.34
CA CYS A 16 3.46 -3.78 0.23
C CYS A 16 3.90 -5.17 -0.23
N GLY A 17 5.11 -5.28 -0.74
CA GLY A 17 5.77 -6.54 -1.06
C GLY A 17 6.98 -6.74 -0.17
N ARG A 18 7.09 -7.93 0.45
CA ARG A 18 8.23 -8.35 1.25
C ARG A 18 8.98 -9.47 0.54
N THR A 19 10.27 -9.28 0.31
CA THR A 19 11.14 -10.23 -0.39
C THR A 19 12.38 -10.53 0.43
N GLN A 20 12.81 -11.79 0.51
CA GLN A 20 14.13 -12.11 1.05
C GLN A 20 15.21 -11.84 0.00
N LEU A 21 16.21 -11.07 0.40
CA LEU A 21 17.36 -10.76 -0.44
C LEU A 21 18.46 -11.82 -0.24
N PRO A 22 19.35 -12.01 -1.24
CA PRO A 22 20.41 -13.03 -1.17
C PRO A 22 21.38 -12.88 0.02
N ASP A 23 21.48 -11.69 0.59
CA ASP A 23 22.33 -11.38 1.75
C ASP A 23 21.64 -11.64 3.10
N GLY A 24 20.45 -12.25 3.09
CA GLY A 24 19.66 -12.54 4.28
C GLY A 24 18.86 -11.33 4.80
N LYS A 25 18.92 -10.18 4.13
CA LYS A 25 18.08 -9.02 4.48
C LYS A 25 16.67 -9.17 3.93
N THR A 26 15.75 -8.42 4.50
CA THR A 26 14.39 -8.27 3.99
C THR A 26 14.32 -7.01 3.15
N GLY A 27 13.96 -7.16 1.87
CA GLY A 27 13.61 -6.07 0.98
C GLY A 27 12.13 -5.76 1.08
N MET A 28 11.82 -4.46 1.14
CA MET A 28 10.45 -3.95 1.15
C MET A 28 10.20 -3.13 -0.11
N SER A 29 9.02 -3.31 -0.70
CA SER A 29 8.54 -2.51 -1.82
C SER A 29 7.17 -1.97 -1.48
N VAL A 30 6.91 -0.72 -1.86
CA VAL A 30 5.62 -0.05 -1.63
C VAL A 30 5.12 0.49 -2.94
N ARG A 31 3.80 0.42 -3.12
CA ARG A 31 3.14 1.09 -4.22
C ARG A 31 1.87 1.76 -3.75
N HIS A 32 1.86 3.08 -3.92
CA HIS A 32 0.73 3.94 -3.68
C HIS A 32 -0.01 4.18 -4.98
N GLN A 33 -1.28 3.77 -5.08
CA GLN A 33 -2.06 3.95 -6.31
C GLN A 33 -3.50 4.39 -6.06
N PHE A 34 -4.01 5.29 -6.88
CA PHE A 34 -5.42 5.70 -6.83
C PHE A 34 -6.03 5.69 -8.23
N ARG A 35 -7.34 5.65 -8.30
CA ARG A 35 -8.09 5.87 -9.54
C ARG A 35 -9.25 6.82 -9.26
N LEU A 36 -9.53 7.69 -10.22
CA LEU A 36 -10.56 8.73 -10.08
C LEU A 36 -11.97 8.19 -10.32
N THR A 37 -12.11 7.14 -11.12
CA THR A 37 -13.39 6.47 -11.40
C THR A 37 -13.24 4.95 -11.39
N SER A 38 -14.34 4.22 -11.50
CA SER A 38 -14.32 2.75 -11.58
C SER A 38 -13.70 2.21 -12.88
N THR A 39 -13.55 3.06 -13.90
CA THR A 39 -13.04 2.69 -15.22
C THR A 39 -11.71 3.36 -15.57
N SER A 40 -11.22 4.29 -14.75
CA SER A 40 -9.92 4.92 -14.98
C SER A 40 -8.78 4.00 -14.56
N GLU A 41 -7.65 4.15 -15.22
CA GLU A 41 -6.40 3.51 -14.83
C GLU A 41 -5.95 3.96 -13.43
N PHE A 42 -5.08 3.16 -12.82
CA PHE A 42 -4.46 3.51 -11.56
C PHE A 42 -3.26 4.43 -11.77
N GLU A 43 -3.29 5.57 -11.11
CA GLU A 43 -2.23 6.57 -11.05
C GLU A 43 -1.45 6.42 -9.74
N ARG A 44 -0.21 6.91 -9.69
CA ARG A 44 0.60 6.92 -8.47
C ARG A 44 0.39 8.20 -7.68
N PHE A 45 0.47 8.07 -6.36
CA PHE A 45 0.51 9.22 -5.46
C PHE A 45 1.81 9.98 -5.72
N LEU A 46 1.76 11.30 -5.79
CA LEU A 46 2.95 12.16 -5.92
C LEU A 46 2.79 13.41 -5.02
N PRO A 47 3.67 13.60 -4.01
CA PRO A 47 4.71 12.67 -3.56
C PRO A 47 4.12 11.43 -2.86
N ALA A 48 4.84 10.32 -2.85
CA ALA A 48 4.45 9.12 -2.10
C ALA A 48 5.23 9.07 -0.78
N ASP A 49 4.54 8.74 0.32
CA ASP A 49 5.15 8.44 1.62
C ASP A 49 5.31 6.93 1.77
N ASP A 50 6.46 6.41 1.34
CA ASP A 50 6.72 4.96 1.39
C ASP A 50 7.11 4.47 2.79
N LEU A 51 7.48 5.34 3.74
CA LEU A 51 8.01 4.93 5.04
C LEU A 51 6.90 4.52 6.02
N TYR A 52 5.85 5.34 6.14
CA TYR A 52 4.77 5.08 7.11
C TYR A 52 3.97 3.80 6.83
N PRO A 53 3.58 3.50 5.57
CA PRO A 53 2.84 2.27 5.26
C PRO A 53 3.64 1.00 5.52
N VAL A 54 4.96 1.01 5.23
CA VAL A 54 5.84 -0.13 5.51
C VAL A 54 5.86 -0.45 6.99
N GLN A 55 6.14 0.58 7.81
CA GLN A 55 6.22 0.40 9.26
C GLN A 55 4.88 -0.09 9.84
N CYS A 56 3.76 0.43 9.33
CA CYS A 56 2.42 0.01 9.76
C CYS A 56 2.17 -1.47 9.41
N VAL A 57 2.46 -1.90 8.18
CA VAL A 57 2.27 -3.30 7.76
C VAL A 57 3.20 -4.23 8.53
N GLU A 58 4.47 -3.86 8.75
CA GLU A 58 5.41 -4.65 9.55
C GLU A 58 4.95 -4.83 11.00
N GLN A 59 4.31 -3.81 11.58
CA GLN A 59 3.73 -3.89 12.92
C GLN A 59 2.45 -4.76 12.96
N VAL A 60 1.53 -4.57 12.01
CA VAL A 60 0.26 -5.32 11.96
C VAL A 60 0.49 -6.80 11.68
N LEU A 61 1.44 -7.11 10.79
CA LEU A 61 1.80 -8.47 10.41
C LEU A 61 3.03 -8.99 11.15
N LYS A 62 3.32 -8.41 12.33
CA LYS A 62 4.39 -8.89 13.18
C LYS A 62 4.19 -10.39 13.48
N ASP A 63 5.28 -11.14 13.39
CA ASP A 63 5.32 -12.60 13.58
C ASP A 63 4.50 -13.41 12.57
N LYS A 64 3.98 -12.78 11.50
CA LYS A 64 3.37 -13.46 10.36
C LYS A 64 4.40 -13.70 9.27
N ASN A 65 4.29 -14.87 8.62
CA ASN A 65 5.00 -15.11 7.39
C ASN A 65 4.14 -14.62 6.22
N TRP A 66 4.42 -13.43 5.74
CA TRP A 66 3.73 -12.81 4.61
C TRP A 66 4.75 -12.37 3.55
N HIS A 67 4.29 -12.15 2.33
CA HIS A 67 5.10 -11.64 1.23
C HIS A 67 4.37 -10.57 0.42
N LYS A 68 3.04 -10.47 0.57
CA LYS A 68 2.23 -9.38 0.04
C LYS A 68 1.21 -8.91 1.07
N ALA A 69 1.00 -7.60 1.14
CA ALA A 69 -0.08 -6.99 1.90
C ALA A 69 -0.69 -5.86 1.08
N SER A 70 -2.01 -5.70 1.14
CA SER A 70 -2.75 -4.68 0.40
C SER A 70 -3.80 -4.02 1.29
N LEU A 71 -3.79 -2.70 1.36
CA LEU A 71 -4.89 -1.91 1.90
C LEU A 71 -5.60 -1.24 0.72
N VAL A 72 -6.87 -1.58 0.51
CA VAL A 72 -7.74 -0.95 -0.49
C VAL A 72 -8.80 -0.14 0.24
N PHE A 73 -8.97 1.12 -0.12
CA PHE A 73 -9.89 2.02 0.58
C PHE A 73 -10.47 3.10 -0.32
N ASN A 74 -11.59 3.67 0.12
CA ASN A 74 -12.20 4.88 -0.40
C ASN A 74 -12.85 5.65 0.76
N ALA A 75 -13.70 6.64 0.47
CA ALA A 75 -14.36 7.45 1.49
C ALA A 75 -15.28 6.65 2.44
N ASP A 76 -15.82 5.51 1.98
CA ASP A 76 -16.87 4.77 2.70
C ASP A 76 -16.36 3.50 3.37
N LYS A 77 -15.30 2.89 2.81
CA LYS A 77 -14.81 1.58 3.26
C LYS A 77 -13.30 1.44 3.11
N ALA A 78 -12.75 0.56 3.94
CA ALA A 78 -11.38 0.11 3.87
C ALA A 78 -11.31 -1.40 4.09
N SER A 79 -10.44 -2.08 3.35
CA SER A 79 -10.20 -3.51 3.47
C SER A 79 -8.71 -3.79 3.41
N PHE A 80 -8.22 -4.55 4.39
CA PHE A 80 -6.84 -4.99 4.46
C PHE A 80 -6.75 -6.50 4.23
N SER A 81 -5.82 -6.92 3.39
CA SER A 81 -5.55 -8.34 3.09
C SER A 81 -4.05 -8.60 2.99
N TRP A 82 -3.64 -9.84 3.25
CA TRP A 82 -2.24 -10.28 3.14
C TRP A 82 -2.15 -11.75 2.76
N GLU A 83 -1.00 -12.13 2.21
CA GLU A 83 -0.61 -13.48 1.79
C GLU A 83 0.82 -13.79 2.24
#